data_AF-A0A6B1YGL5-F1
#
_entry.id   AF-A0A6B1YGL5-F1
#
_cell.length_a   1.000
_cell.length_b   1.000
_cell.length_c   1.000
_cell.angle_alpha   90.00
_cell.angle_beta   90.00
_cell.angle_gamma   90.00
#
_symmetry.space_group_name_H-M   'P 1'
#
loop_
_entity.id
_entity.type
_entity.pdbx_description
1 polymer ?
#
loop_
_entity_poly.entity_id
_entity_poly.type
_entity_poly.pdbx_seq_one_letter_code
_entity_poly.pdbx_strand_id
1 'polypeptide(L)'
;MNNDFLKRVSQWIVGEDTGLSAIAIWSSMMGVLPEDGFCTPSDPSDLGRCLRLLELVPEWKARISEMAIHGREWAALVSHWEELHQLMDDEVGIDWSKGNSALRTYERMKAIQGHHRT
;
A
#
# COMPACT_ATOMS: atom_id res chain seq x y z
N MET A 1 11.43 -2.79 -20.47
CA MET A 1 10.24 -3.18 -19.69
C MET A 1 9.49 -4.25 -20.48
N ASN A 2 9.14 -5.38 -19.86
CA ASN A 2 8.38 -6.43 -20.52
C ASN A 2 6.96 -5.91 -20.87
N ASN A 3 6.45 -6.22 -22.07
CA ASN A 3 5.14 -5.76 -22.54
C ASN A 3 4.00 -6.24 -21.62
N ASP A 4 4.18 -7.43 -21.01
CA ASP A 4 3.22 -8.02 -20.07
C ASP A 4 3.16 -7.24 -18.73
N PHE A 5 4.31 -6.82 -18.22
CA PHE A 5 4.38 -5.98 -17.02
C PHE A 5 3.63 -4.67 -17.21
N LEU A 6 3.91 -3.95 -18.29
CA LEU A 6 3.25 -2.67 -18.59
C LEU A 6 1.74 -2.84 -18.74
N LYS A 7 1.30 -3.89 -19.45
CA LYS A 7 -0.12 -4.19 -19.58
C LYS A 7 -0.79 -4.43 -18.23
N ARG A 8 -0.17 -5.19 -17.33
CA ARG A 8 -0.70 -5.51 -15.99
C ARG A 8 -0.86 -4.25 -15.12
N VAL A 9 0.17 -3.41 -15.04
CA VAL A 9 0.11 -2.16 -14.24
C VAL A 9 -0.82 -1.12 -14.85
N SER A 10 -0.94 -1.08 -16.18
CA SER A 10 -1.88 -0.20 -16.89
C SER A 10 -3.33 -0.69 -16.77
N GLN A 11 -3.56 -2.00 -16.74
CA GLN A 11 -4.92 -2.54 -16.54
C GLN A 11 -5.40 -2.34 -15.10
N TRP A 12 -4.48 -2.44 -14.12
CA TRP A 12 -4.82 -2.22 -12.72
C TRP A 12 -5.27 -0.79 -12.42
N ILE A 13 -4.56 0.23 -12.94
CA ILE A 13 -4.84 1.64 -12.62
C ILE A 13 -6.21 2.12 -13.11
N VAL A 14 -6.79 1.47 -14.13
CA VAL A 14 -8.15 1.75 -14.63
C VAL A 14 -9.21 0.84 -14.00
N GLY A 15 -8.83 -0.02 -13.05
CA GLY A 15 -9.71 -0.95 -12.34
C GLY A 15 -10.28 -0.38 -11.04
N GLU A 16 -11.12 -1.18 -10.40
CA GLU A 16 -11.84 -0.80 -9.17
C GLU A 16 -11.04 -1.05 -7.88
N ASP A 17 -10.01 -1.89 -7.93
CA ASP A 17 -9.14 -2.18 -6.78
C ASP A 17 -8.03 -1.12 -6.60
N THR A 18 -8.42 0.15 -6.75
CA THR A 18 -7.56 1.34 -6.70
C THR A 18 -7.98 2.25 -5.54
N GLY A 19 -7.11 3.21 -5.20
CA GLY A 19 -7.34 4.20 -4.15
C GLY A 19 -6.10 5.07 -3.97
N LEU A 20 -6.23 6.23 -3.35
CA LEU A 20 -5.18 7.27 -3.34
C LEU A 20 -3.81 6.75 -2.87
N SER A 21 -3.78 5.91 -1.83
CA SER A 21 -2.52 5.33 -1.31
C SER A 21 -1.89 4.29 -2.24
N ALA A 22 -2.69 3.45 -2.89
CA ALA A 22 -2.21 2.48 -3.86
C ALA A 22 -1.77 3.18 -5.16
N ILE A 23 -2.51 4.22 -5.57
CA ILE A 23 -2.14 5.10 -6.69
C ILE A 23 -0.81 5.80 -6.39
N ALA A 24 -0.58 6.26 -5.16
CA ALA A 24 0.70 6.85 -4.76
C ALA A 24 1.88 5.88 -4.97
N ILE A 25 1.73 4.60 -4.59
CA ILE A 25 2.74 3.56 -4.86
C ILE A 25 2.94 3.41 -6.37
N TRP A 26 1.85 3.21 -7.12
CA TRP A 26 1.91 3.05 -8.57
C TRP A 26 2.60 4.24 -9.24
N SER A 27 2.24 5.47 -8.87
CA SER A 27 2.80 6.70 -9.41
C SER A 27 4.30 6.80 -9.13
N SER A 28 4.72 6.50 -7.90
CA SER A 28 6.16 6.46 -7.53
C SER A 28 6.92 5.45 -8.38
N MET A 29 6.37 4.24 -8.53
CA MET A 29 7.03 3.15 -9.26
C MET A 29 7.07 3.40 -10.78
N MET A 30 6.08 4.12 -11.30
CA MET A 30 5.99 4.53 -12.71
C MET A 30 6.71 5.84 -13.01
N GLY A 31 7.21 6.54 -11.99
CA GLY A 31 7.92 7.82 -12.15
C GLY A 31 7.02 8.98 -12.57
N VAL A 32 5.75 8.98 -12.14
CA VAL A 32 4.77 10.04 -12.41
C VAL A 32 4.27 10.67 -11.12
N LEU A 33 3.65 11.84 -11.22
CA LEU A 33 3.09 12.55 -10.07
C LEU A 33 1.59 12.25 -9.93
N PRO A 34 1.12 11.79 -8.76
CA PRO A 34 -0.31 11.69 -8.46
C PRO A 34 -0.92 13.08 -8.23
N GLU A 35 -2.17 13.28 -8.63
CA GLU A 35 -2.89 14.56 -8.47
C GLU A 35 -3.10 14.93 -7.00
N ASP A 36 -3.52 13.97 -6.17
CA ASP A 36 -3.76 14.16 -4.74
C ASP A 36 -2.48 14.06 -3.88
N GLY A 37 -1.31 14.01 -4.51
CA GLY A 37 -0.04 13.78 -3.84
C GLY A 37 0.16 12.32 -3.40
N PHE A 38 1.28 12.06 -2.72
CA PHE A 38 1.65 10.72 -2.30
C PHE A 38 0.96 10.32 -0.98
N CYS A 39 -0.38 10.19 -1.01
CA CYS A 39 -1.17 9.82 0.17
C CYS A 39 -0.72 8.47 0.77
N THR A 40 -0.71 8.35 2.10
CA THR A 40 -0.49 7.07 2.79
C THR A 40 -1.79 6.32 3.03
N PRO A 41 -1.78 4.99 3.22
CA PRO A 41 -2.97 4.26 3.65
C PRO A 41 -3.43 4.73 5.03
N SER A 42 -4.71 5.11 5.16
CA SER A 42 -5.27 5.66 6.41
C SER A 42 -5.97 4.61 7.27
N ASP A 43 -6.40 3.51 6.65
CA ASP A 43 -7.09 2.39 7.27
C ASP A 43 -6.72 1.03 6.60
N PRO A 44 -7.18 -0.12 7.15
CA PRO A 44 -6.92 -1.43 6.58
C PRO A 44 -7.46 -1.66 5.16
N SER A 45 -8.53 -0.96 4.74
CA SER A 45 -9.05 -1.05 3.38
C SER A 45 -8.07 -0.41 2.39
N ASP A 46 -7.52 0.76 2.74
CA ASP A 46 -6.46 1.42 2.00
C ASP A 46 -5.18 0.56 1.95
N LEU A 47 -4.76 0.00 3.09
CA LEU A 47 -3.60 -0.90 3.16
C LEU A 47 -3.83 -2.14 2.29
N GLY A 48 -5.00 -2.77 2.37
CA GLY A 48 -5.33 -3.95 1.58
C GLY A 48 -5.21 -3.71 0.08
N ARG A 49 -5.67 -2.56 -0.42
CA ARG A 49 -5.46 -2.15 -1.82
C ARG A 49 -3.98 -2.03 -2.18
N CYS A 50 -3.17 -1.43 -1.30
CA CYS A 50 -1.72 -1.34 -1.49
C CYS A 50 -1.07 -2.73 -1.56
N LEU A 51 -1.44 -3.64 -0.66
CA LEU A 51 -0.88 -5.00 -0.62
C LEU A 51 -1.28 -5.81 -1.86
N ARG A 52 -2.54 -5.75 -2.30
CA ARG A 52 -3.00 -6.44 -3.52
C ARG A 52 -2.31 -5.92 -4.79
N LEU A 53 -2.04 -4.62 -4.87
CA LEU A 53 -1.18 -4.07 -5.93
C LEU A 53 0.21 -4.72 -5.94
N LEU A 54 0.83 -4.87 -4.77
CA LEU A 54 2.17 -5.47 -4.66
C LEU A 54 2.17 -6.98 -4.92
N GLU A 55 1.10 -7.69 -4.60
CA GLU A 55 0.92 -9.11 -4.99
C GLU A 55 0.70 -9.25 -6.51
N LEU A 56 0.00 -8.29 -7.13
CA LEU A 56 -0.15 -8.23 -8.58
C LEU A 56 1.19 -7.94 -9.27
N VAL A 57 2.04 -7.11 -8.66
CA VAL A 57 3.30 -6.59 -9.21
C VAL A 57 4.45 -6.90 -8.25
N PRO A 58 4.88 -8.17 -8.14
CA PRO A 58 5.90 -8.59 -7.16
C PRO A 58 7.24 -7.89 -7.34
N GLU A 59 7.54 -7.37 -8.55
CA GLU A 59 8.71 -6.54 -8.84
C GLU A 59 8.78 -5.27 -7.98
N TRP A 60 7.65 -4.82 -7.44
CA TRP A 60 7.56 -3.64 -6.57
C TRP A 60 7.59 -3.98 -5.08
N LYS A 61 7.31 -5.23 -4.68
CA LYS A 61 7.31 -5.63 -3.26
C LYS A 61 8.66 -5.37 -2.61
N ALA A 62 9.76 -5.72 -3.29
CA ALA A 62 11.13 -5.46 -2.83
C ALA A 62 11.52 -3.96 -2.82
N ARG A 63 10.73 -3.11 -3.48
CA ARG A 63 10.99 -1.68 -3.65
C ARG A 63 10.13 -0.81 -2.75
N ILE A 64 9.22 -1.39 -1.96
CA ILE A 64 8.25 -0.61 -1.18
C ILE A 64 8.90 0.38 -0.22
N SER A 65 10.10 0.06 0.28
CA SER A 65 10.91 0.97 1.11
C SER A 65 11.28 2.28 0.41
N GLU A 66 11.29 2.32 -0.93
CA GLU A 66 11.52 3.55 -1.70
C GLU A 66 10.44 4.60 -1.43
N MET A 67 9.22 4.22 -1.02
CA MET A 67 8.17 5.18 -0.69
C MET A 67 8.55 6.11 0.48
N ALA A 68 9.55 5.75 1.30
CA ALA A 68 10.05 6.60 2.38
C ALA A 68 10.46 8.01 1.92
N ILE A 69 10.80 8.20 0.64
CA ILE A 69 11.14 9.51 0.07
C ILE A 69 9.95 10.48 0.07
N HIS A 70 8.71 9.97 0.16
CA HIS A 70 7.48 10.75 0.07
C HIS A 70 7.00 11.30 1.41
N GLY A 71 7.87 11.33 2.41
CA GLY A 71 7.63 12.00 3.70
C GLY A 71 7.63 11.07 4.90
N ARG A 72 7.52 11.68 6.09
CA ARG A 72 7.67 11.00 7.38
C ARG A 72 6.65 9.87 7.58
N GLU A 73 5.41 10.06 7.12
CA GLU A 73 4.35 9.06 7.28
C GLU A 73 4.62 7.81 6.44
N TRP A 74 5.04 7.97 5.18
CA TRP A 74 5.47 6.84 4.36
C TRP A 74 6.70 6.15 4.96
N ALA A 75 7.72 6.91 5.38
CA ALA A 75 8.92 6.35 6.00
C ALA A 75 8.58 5.49 7.24
N ALA A 76 7.61 5.93 8.05
CA ALA A 76 7.13 5.20 9.21
C ALA A 76 6.41 3.90 8.83
N LEU A 77 5.52 3.95 7.85
CA LEU A 77 4.75 2.77 7.43
C LEU A 77 5.64 1.72 6.76
N VAL A 78 6.54 2.12 5.86
CA VAL A 78 7.37 1.16 5.12
C VAL A 78 8.42 0.48 6.00
N SER A 79 8.84 1.12 7.10
CA SER A 79 9.71 0.48 8.09
C SER A 79 9.03 -0.64 8.88
N HIS A 80 7.69 -0.70 8.83
CA HIS A 80 6.86 -1.74 9.46
C HIS A 80 6.04 -2.52 8.43
N TRP A 81 6.39 -2.45 7.14
CA TRP A 81 5.53 -2.96 6.06
C TRP A 81 5.24 -4.47 6.17
N GLU A 82 6.27 -5.26 6.46
CA GLU A 82 6.14 -6.72 6.60
C GLU A 82 5.26 -7.09 7.81
N GLU A 83 5.38 -6.37 8.91
CA GLU A 83 4.52 -6.54 10.08
C GLU A 83 3.06 -6.24 9.74
N LEU A 84 2.80 -5.12 9.07
CA LEU A 84 1.46 -4.71 8.65
C LEU A 84 0.85 -5.71 7.66
N HIS A 85 1.66 -6.22 6.72
CA HIS A 85 1.25 -7.26 5.78
C HIS A 85 0.84 -8.54 6.52
N GLN A 86 1.67 -9.03 7.45
CA GLN A 86 1.38 -10.23 8.21
C GLN A 86 0.13 -10.05 9.09
N LEU A 87 -0.01 -8.91 9.78
CA LEU A 87 -1.19 -8.62 10.59
C LEU A 87 -2.47 -8.61 9.75
N MET A 88 -2.45 -7.98 8.57
CA MET A 88 -3.59 -7.92 7.67
C MET A 88 -3.95 -9.32 7.14
N ASP A 89 -2.95 -10.10 6.71
CA ASP A 89 -3.18 -11.47 6.22
C ASP A 89 -3.75 -12.36 7.33
N ASP A 90 -3.19 -12.32 8.54
CA ASP A 90 -3.66 -13.13 9.66
C ASP A 90 -5.07 -12.75 10.11
N GLU A 91 -5.39 -11.47 10.13
CA GLU A 91 -6.65 -10.96 10.70
C GLU A 91 -7.84 -11.11 9.74
N VAL A 92 -7.67 -10.72 8.47
CA VAL A 92 -8.76 -10.71 7.49
C VAL A 92 -8.42 -11.37 6.16
N GLY A 93 -7.17 -11.78 5.94
CA GLY A 93 -6.68 -12.12 4.60
C GLY A 93 -6.54 -10.86 3.74
N ILE A 94 -5.50 -10.80 2.91
CA ILE A 94 -5.24 -9.61 2.08
C ILE A 94 -6.42 -9.28 1.15
N ASP A 95 -7.21 -10.29 0.79
CA ASP A 95 -8.42 -10.24 -0.03
C ASP A 95 -9.73 -10.17 0.79
N TRP A 96 -9.65 -9.97 2.11
CA TRP A 96 -10.78 -9.99 3.04
C TRP A 96 -11.51 -11.36 3.13
N SER A 97 -10.85 -12.45 2.75
CA SER A 97 -11.44 -13.81 2.80
C SER A 97 -11.63 -14.38 4.21
N LYS A 98 -10.86 -13.93 5.21
CA LYS A 98 -10.85 -14.48 6.58
C LYS A 98 -11.70 -13.67 7.56
N GLY A 99 -12.15 -12.46 7.19
CA GLY A 99 -12.94 -11.61 8.08
C GLY A 99 -13.41 -10.31 7.41
N ASN A 100 -14.28 -9.58 8.10
CA ASN A 100 -14.87 -8.32 7.63
C ASN A 100 -14.42 -7.09 8.44
N SER A 101 -13.49 -7.27 9.39
CA SER A 101 -12.97 -6.21 10.23
C SER A 101 -11.52 -6.50 10.61
N ALA A 102 -10.65 -5.50 10.47
CA ALA A 102 -9.22 -5.58 10.73
C ALA A 102 -8.78 -4.60 11.84
N LEU A 103 -9.34 -4.78 13.05
CA LEU A 103 -9.17 -3.86 14.17
C LEU A 103 -7.70 -3.79 14.65
N ARG A 104 -7.03 -4.94 14.76
CA ARG A 104 -5.62 -5.02 15.19
C ARG A 104 -4.71 -4.33 14.18
N THR A 105 -4.98 -4.55 12.90
CA THR A 105 -4.26 -3.89 11.80
C THR A 105 -4.47 -2.38 11.86
N TYR A 106 -5.73 -1.93 12.04
CA TYR A 106 -6.05 -0.51 12.19
C TYR A 106 -5.34 0.13 13.39
N GLU A 107 -5.41 -0.50 14.57
CA GLU A 107 -4.73 -0.03 15.78
C GLU A 107 -3.21 0.08 15.57
N ARG A 108 -2.60 -0.89 14.89
CA ARG A 108 -1.17 -0.85 14.59
C ARG A 108 -0.82 0.28 13.62
N MET A 109 -1.60 0.48 12.57
CA MET A 109 -1.42 1.61 11.65
C MET A 109 -1.51 2.96 12.38
N LYS A 110 -2.51 3.13 13.26
CA LYS A 110 -2.67 4.34 14.06
C LYS A 110 -1.53 4.53 15.06
N ALA A 111 -1.03 3.45 15.66
CA ALA A 111 0.15 3.53 16.52
C ALA A 111 1.35 4.04 15.71
N ILE A 112 1.63 3.50 14.54
CA ILE A 112 2.75 3.94 13.68
C ILE A 112 2.58 5.42 13.30
N GLN A 113 1.42 5.82 12.79
CA GLN A 113 1.16 7.18 12.33
C GLN A 113 1.11 8.22 13.47
N GLY A 114 0.63 7.82 14.65
CA GLY A 114 0.50 8.68 15.83
C GLY A 114 1.85 9.16 16.40
N HIS A 115 2.92 8.37 16.27
CA HIS A 115 4.26 8.74 16.76
C HIS A 115 4.94 9.84 15.92
N HIS A 116 4.36 10.24 14.78
CA HIS A 116 4.96 11.21 13.85
C HIS A 116 4.23 12.55 13.78
N ARG A 117 3.18 12.76 14.60
CA ARG A 117 2.44 14.04 14.70
C ARG A 117 3.04 15.06 15.67
N THR A 118 4.24 14.81 16.22
CA THR A 118 4.99 15.76 17.05
C THR A 118 6.13 16.44 16.29
#